data_AF-A0A2U2M3T5-F1
#
_entry.id   AF-A0A2U2M3T5-F1
#
_cell.length_a   1.000
_cell.length_b   1.000
_cell.length_c   1.000
_cell.angle_alpha   90.00
_cell.angle_beta   90.00
_cell.angle_gamma   90.00
#
_symmetry.space_group_name_H-M   'P 1'
#
loop_
_entity.id
_entity.type
_entity.pdbx_description
1 polymer ?
#
loop_
_entity_poly.entity_id
_entity_poly.type
_entity_poly.pdbx_seq_one_letter_code
_entity_poly.pdbx_strand_id
1 'polypeptide(L)'
;MIDRKILNSLFEYTEIEKEQKATHTFIEDLPISAIDIDQSYHNAAPTINQSLFKHNAVYISKHNRFADYPRHTHEFLEINYMVTGACKQIVNGEVVTLNAGDILLMDIGCSHSIHELSEDDILINLLFRDKDISFDFLGSMHSENSSVFEFFLNVSLKNENKRKYFIFPHNRDITKTMDQIIDEYYLQRPYAYPIINSYLKILLSKIMRYYPLPTNQIKDYRQKIILNIIEDISKNYIDITLPDLAKKYGYSENYLSSLIKEVTGKNFVQLRTQHRLKEARYLLKSTDFPISEISQLVGINNKNSFYKKFKEEYGCLPSEVRNSSKRKNDLQSSLKGLI
;
A
#
# COMPACT_ATOMS: atom_id res chain seq x y z
N MET A 1 -18.75 2.98 11.64
CA MET A 1 -18.66 3.72 12.90
C MET A 1 -17.65 2.99 13.74
N ILE A 2 -16.59 3.68 14.15
CA ILE A 2 -15.50 3.18 14.98
C ILE A 2 -16.06 2.60 16.29
N ASP A 3 -15.44 1.54 16.80
CA ASP A 3 -15.78 0.96 18.11
C ASP A 3 -15.76 2.06 19.19
N ARG A 4 -16.81 2.12 20.00
CA ARG A 4 -17.00 3.19 20.99
C ARG A 4 -15.84 3.28 22.00
N LYS A 5 -15.22 2.17 22.38
CA LYS A 5 -14.08 2.18 23.30
C LYS A 5 -12.87 2.84 22.66
N ILE A 6 -12.62 2.53 21.38
CA ILE A 6 -11.53 3.13 20.62
C ILE A 6 -11.79 4.62 20.44
N LEU A 7 -13.00 4.99 20.01
CA LEU A 7 -13.36 6.40 19.84
C LEU A 7 -13.14 7.19 21.13
N ASN A 8 -13.62 6.69 22.28
CA ASN A 8 -13.38 7.32 23.57
C ASN A 8 -11.88 7.46 23.89
N SER A 9 -11.08 6.41 23.62
CA SER A 9 -9.63 6.45 23.86
C SER A 9 -8.90 7.45 22.95
N LEU A 10 -9.42 7.73 21.75
CA LEU A 10 -8.84 8.75 20.88
C LEU A 10 -9.02 10.16 21.46
N PHE A 11 -10.08 10.41 22.23
CA PHE A 11 -10.28 11.70 22.89
C PHE A 11 -9.41 11.89 24.13
N GLU A 12 -8.93 10.82 24.77
CA GLU A 12 -8.02 10.91 25.91
C GLU A 12 -6.71 11.63 25.53
N TYR A 13 -6.24 12.49 26.43
CA TYR A 13 -5.01 13.24 26.22
C TYR A 13 -3.78 12.39 26.50
N THR A 14 -2.88 12.34 25.51
CA THR A 14 -1.52 11.85 25.71
C THR A 14 -0.73 12.84 26.60
N GLU A 15 0.41 12.42 27.13
CA GLU A 15 1.30 13.35 27.87
C GLU A 15 1.75 14.51 26.97
N ILE A 16 2.01 14.24 25.69
CA ILE A 16 2.31 15.24 24.68
C ILE A 16 1.16 16.23 24.53
N GLU A 17 -0.09 15.76 24.37
CA GLU A 17 -1.25 16.64 24.25
C GLU A 17 -1.48 17.48 25.51
N LYS A 18 -1.22 16.94 26.70
CA LYS A 18 -1.32 17.72 27.95
C LYS A 18 -0.32 18.87 27.97
N GLU A 19 0.91 18.62 27.55
CA GLU A 19 1.96 19.65 27.46
C GLU A 19 1.65 20.68 26.37
N GLN A 20 1.30 20.23 25.15
CA GLN A 20 0.91 21.11 24.05
C GLN A 20 -0.33 21.96 24.41
N LYS A 21 -1.30 21.41 25.13
CA LYS A 21 -2.47 22.19 25.61
C LYS A 21 -2.08 23.28 26.61
N ALA A 22 -1.02 23.07 27.39
CA ALA A 22 -0.55 24.05 28.38
C ALA A 22 0.33 25.14 27.74
N THR A 23 1.11 24.81 26.72
CA THR A 23 2.13 25.70 26.14
C THR A 23 1.78 26.26 24.76
N HIS A 24 0.88 25.62 24.02
CA HIS A 24 0.63 25.82 22.59
C HIS A 24 1.89 25.70 21.72
N THR A 25 2.86 24.89 22.16
CA THR A 25 4.11 24.64 21.43
C THR A 25 4.22 23.18 21.05
N PHE A 26 4.66 22.91 19.82
CA PHE A 26 4.93 21.55 19.35
C PHE A 26 5.95 20.83 20.24
N ILE A 27 5.63 19.58 20.58
CA ILE A 27 6.54 18.66 21.27
C ILE A 27 6.84 17.50 20.31
N GLU A 28 8.12 17.22 20.10
CA GLU A 28 8.57 16.14 19.21
C GLU A 28 8.02 14.78 19.66
N ASP A 29 7.22 14.16 18.80
CA ASP A 29 6.51 12.92 19.07
C ASP A 29 7.12 11.72 18.32
N LEU A 30 8.10 11.95 17.46
CA LEU A 30 8.79 10.91 16.71
C LEU A 30 10.13 10.52 17.37
N PRO A 31 10.46 9.21 17.38
CA PRO A 31 11.80 8.80 17.80
C PRO A 31 12.83 9.27 16.77
N ILE A 32 14.05 9.60 17.23
CA ILE A 32 15.16 10.03 16.36
C ILE A 32 15.40 9.04 15.19
N SER A 33 15.20 7.74 15.45
CA SER A 33 15.32 6.69 14.42
C SER A 33 14.35 6.84 13.25
N ALA A 34 13.26 7.58 13.42
CA ALA A 34 12.26 7.85 12.40
C ALA A 34 12.63 9.01 11.48
N ILE A 35 13.74 9.71 11.72
CA ILE A 35 14.20 10.82 10.89
C ILE A 35 15.37 10.37 10.02
N ASP A 36 15.24 10.53 8.69
CA ASP A 36 16.35 10.42 7.75
C ASP A 36 17.13 11.73 7.72
N ILE A 37 18.32 11.72 8.29
CA ILE A 37 19.16 12.92 8.45
C ILE A 37 19.61 13.45 7.08
N ASP A 38 20.07 12.56 6.19
CA ASP A 38 20.62 12.95 4.89
C ASP A 38 19.53 13.56 4.01
N GLN A 39 18.37 12.91 3.93
CA GLN A 39 17.21 13.44 3.22
C GLN A 39 16.70 14.74 3.85
N SER A 40 16.76 14.87 5.18
CA SER A 40 16.34 16.11 5.85
C SER A 40 17.20 17.31 5.44
N TYR A 41 18.52 17.11 5.30
CA TYR A 41 19.42 18.13 4.77
C TYR A 41 19.09 18.48 3.32
N HIS A 42 18.85 17.49 2.46
CA HIS A 42 18.52 17.72 1.05
C HIS A 42 17.19 18.44 0.85
N ASN A 43 16.16 18.12 1.64
CA ASN A 43 14.83 18.69 1.54
C ASN A 43 14.65 19.99 2.35
N ALA A 44 15.65 20.37 3.13
CA ALA A 44 15.59 21.48 4.09
C ALA A 44 14.35 21.40 5.01
N ALA A 45 13.95 20.18 5.39
CA ALA A 45 12.83 19.87 6.27
C ALA A 45 13.00 18.45 6.83
N PRO A 46 12.54 18.15 8.07
CA PRO A 46 12.56 16.79 8.60
C PRO A 46 11.93 15.79 7.63
N THR A 47 12.66 14.73 7.28
CA THR A 47 12.18 13.65 6.42
C THR A 47 11.94 12.41 7.26
N ILE A 48 10.68 11.98 7.35
CA ILE A 48 10.27 10.81 8.12
C ILE A 48 10.49 9.54 7.28
N ASN A 49 11.23 8.59 7.84
CA ASN A 49 11.62 7.35 7.17
C ASN A 49 10.70 6.17 7.50
N GLN A 50 10.95 5.04 6.84
CA GLN A 50 10.11 3.84 6.99
C GLN A 50 10.32 3.03 8.29
N SER A 51 11.07 3.51 9.28
CA SER A 51 11.28 2.77 10.55
C SER A 51 10.01 2.66 11.40
N LEU A 52 9.05 3.59 11.26
CA LEU A 52 7.77 3.60 11.96
C LEU A 52 6.95 2.32 11.74
N PHE A 53 7.09 1.73 10.55
CA PHE A 53 6.38 0.51 10.17
C PHE A 53 6.84 -0.73 10.94
N LYS A 54 8.05 -0.74 11.53
CA LYS A 54 8.69 -1.95 12.07
C LYS A 54 8.57 -3.12 11.07
N HIS A 55 7.84 -4.19 11.42
CA HIS A 55 7.58 -5.35 10.55
C HIS A 55 6.20 -5.33 9.86
N ASN A 56 5.46 -4.25 9.99
CA ASN A 56 4.11 -4.10 9.47
C ASN A 56 4.12 -3.42 8.10
N ALA A 57 3.06 -3.64 7.32
CA ALA A 57 2.86 -2.98 6.04
C ALA A 57 2.25 -1.58 6.20
N VAL A 58 1.45 -1.40 7.25
CA VAL A 58 0.83 -0.12 7.60
C VAL A 58 1.23 0.33 9.01
N TYR A 59 1.20 1.64 9.22
CA TYR A 59 1.31 2.26 10.53
C TYR A 59 0.16 3.25 10.70
N ILE A 60 -0.48 3.25 11.86
CA ILE A 60 -1.59 4.15 12.17
C ILE A 60 -1.31 4.86 13.49
N SER A 61 -1.55 6.17 13.51
CA SER A 61 -1.43 6.99 14.71
C SER A 61 -2.53 8.06 14.77
N LYS A 62 -2.87 8.46 15.99
CA LYS A 62 -3.63 9.67 16.26
C LYS A 62 -2.66 10.85 16.20
N HIS A 63 -3.01 11.89 15.44
CA HIS A 63 -2.24 13.14 15.48
C HIS A 63 -2.45 13.86 16.82
N ASN A 64 -1.37 14.39 17.41
CA ASN A 64 -1.46 15.13 18.67
C ASN A 64 -2.09 16.52 18.45
N ARG A 65 -3.01 16.93 19.31
CA ARG A 65 -3.74 18.22 19.25
C ARG A 65 -3.00 19.36 19.96
N PHE A 66 -3.52 20.58 19.80
CA PHE A 66 -3.18 21.82 20.56
C PHE A 66 -1.88 22.55 20.22
N ALA A 67 -1.17 22.16 19.15
CA ALA A 67 -0.04 22.93 18.62
C ALA A 67 0.07 22.74 17.11
N ASP A 68 0.61 23.75 16.41
CA ASP A 68 0.96 23.61 14.99
C ASP A 68 2.05 22.55 14.82
N TYR A 69 1.82 21.56 13.96
CA TYR A 69 2.82 20.56 13.61
C TYR A 69 3.75 21.10 12.52
N PRO A 70 5.07 21.08 12.73
CA PRO A 70 6.02 21.73 11.84
C PRO A 70 6.04 21.10 10.44
N ARG A 71 6.54 21.88 9.49
CA ARG A 71 6.72 21.43 8.10
C ARG A 71 7.69 20.25 8.06
N HIS A 72 7.28 19.15 7.44
CA HIS A 72 8.08 17.95 7.26
C HIS A 72 7.74 17.25 5.93
N THR A 73 8.45 16.17 5.63
CA THR A 73 8.24 15.31 4.46
C THR A 73 8.42 13.83 4.84
N HIS A 74 8.09 12.89 3.95
CA HIS A 74 8.07 11.46 4.27
C HIS A 74 8.40 10.52 3.08
N GLU A 75 8.95 9.34 3.39
CA GLU A 75 9.38 8.30 2.45
C GLU A 75 8.31 7.21 2.16
N PHE A 76 7.06 7.49 2.50
CA PHE A 76 5.92 6.59 2.37
C PHE A 76 4.69 7.33 1.86
N LEU A 77 3.64 6.60 1.51
CA LEU A 77 2.34 7.20 1.25
C LEU A 77 1.60 7.45 2.57
N GLU A 78 0.88 8.56 2.63
CA GLU A 78 0.16 8.98 3.81
C GLU A 78 -1.30 9.28 3.47
N ILE A 79 -2.19 8.80 4.33
CA ILE A 79 -3.61 9.16 4.37
C ILE A 79 -3.87 9.87 5.70
N ASN A 80 -4.34 11.11 5.62
CA ASN A 80 -4.89 11.86 6.75
C ASN A 80 -6.41 11.74 6.68
N TYR A 81 -7.02 11.15 7.71
CA TYR A 81 -8.46 10.94 7.80
C TYR A 81 -9.03 11.71 8.99
N MET A 82 -9.94 12.64 8.70
CA MET A 82 -10.60 13.44 9.71
C MET A 82 -11.77 12.65 10.32
N VAL A 83 -11.65 12.17 11.55
CA VAL A 83 -12.70 11.38 12.21
C VAL A 83 -13.82 12.29 12.72
N THR A 84 -13.46 13.36 13.43
CA THR A 84 -14.38 14.37 13.98
C THR A 84 -13.77 15.75 13.85
N GLY A 85 -14.59 16.79 13.66
CA GLY A 85 -14.13 18.18 13.63
C GLY A 85 -13.55 18.60 12.27
N ALA A 86 -12.53 19.46 12.29
CA ALA A 86 -11.87 19.96 11.09
C ALA A 86 -10.34 20.14 11.28
N CYS A 87 -9.62 20.13 10.18
CA CYS A 87 -8.16 20.30 10.18
C CYS A 87 -7.75 21.16 9.00
N LYS A 88 -6.91 22.17 9.25
CA LYS A 88 -6.27 22.96 8.19
C LYS A 88 -4.82 22.53 8.05
N GLN A 89 -4.38 22.29 6.82
CA GLN A 89 -3.02 21.88 6.51
C GLN A 89 -2.44 22.77 5.41
N ILE A 90 -1.13 22.82 5.32
CA ILE A 90 -0.41 23.39 4.19
C ILE A 90 0.33 22.25 3.52
N VAL A 91 -0.05 21.89 2.29
CA VAL A 91 0.54 20.77 1.53
C VAL A 91 1.16 21.35 0.27
N ASN A 92 2.49 21.22 0.14
CA ASN A 92 3.29 21.82 -0.94
C ASN A 92 3.00 23.31 -1.18
N GLY A 93 2.75 24.05 -0.09
CA GLY A 93 2.45 25.48 -0.12
C GLY A 93 0.98 25.84 -0.36
N GLU A 94 0.12 24.87 -0.66
CA GLU A 94 -1.32 25.09 -0.82
C GLU A 94 -2.08 24.80 0.48
N VAL A 95 -3.07 25.64 0.79
CA VAL A 95 -3.92 25.44 1.96
C VAL A 95 -4.97 24.37 1.65
N VAL A 96 -5.01 23.35 2.49
CA VAL A 96 -5.99 22.26 2.47
C VAL A 96 -6.84 22.33 3.73
N THR A 97 -8.14 22.05 3.63
CA THR A 97 -9.03 21.95 4.77
C THR A 97 -9.80 20.63 4.69
N LEU A 98 -9.75 19.86 5.76
CA LEU A 98 -10.49 18.62 5.95
C LEU A 98 -11.61 18.85 6.96
N ASN A 99 -12.79 18.35 6.65
CA ASN A 99 -13.90 18.24 7.58
C ASN A 99 -14.10 16.77 7.96
N ALA A 100 -14.85 16.53 9.03
CA ALA A 100 -15.19 15.17 9.47
C ALA A 100 -15.66 14.28 8.30
N GLY A 101 -14.96 13.16 8.13
CA GLY A 101 -15.17 12.19 7.07
C GLY A 101 -14.29 12.35 5.83
N ASP A 102 -13.64 13.50 5.66
CA ASP A 102 -12.75 13.78 4.53
C ASP A 102 -11.42 13.02 4.66
N ILE A 103 -10.81 12.71 3.51
CA ILE A 103 -9.49 12.09 3.40
C ILE A 103 -8.57 12.94 2.54
N LEU A 104 -7.35 13.15 3.03
CA LEU A 104 -6.22 13.64 2.24
C LEU A 104 -5.24 12.50 1.99
N LEU A 105 -4.99 12.17 0.72
CA LEU A 105 -3.97 11.22 0.28
C LEU A 105 -2.76 11.99 -0.23
N MET A 106 -1.56 11.63 0.24
CA MET A 106 -0.30 12.30 -0.09
C MET A 106 0.74 11.32 -0.63
N ASP A 107 1.48 11.77 -1.65
CA ASP A 107 2.59 11.06 -2.26
C ASP A 107 3.85 11.08 -1.39
N ILE A 108 4.77 10.18 -1.70
CA ILE A 108 6.14 10.20 -1.20
C ILE A 108 6.79 11.55 -1.56
N GLY A 109 7.46 12.17 -0.58
CA GLY A 109 8.14 13.44 -0.77
C GLY A 109 7.23 14.67 -0.73
N CYS A 110 5.93 14.53 -0.44
CA CYS A 110 5.09 15.67 -0.09
C CYS A 110 5.72 16.44 1.08
N SER A 111 5.72 17.78 1.01
CA SER A 111 6.06 18.63 2.15
C SER A 111 4.77 19.19 2.73
N HIS A 112 4.53 18.98 4.02
CA HIS A 112 3.33 19.48 4.66
C HIS A 112 3.51 19.89 6.11
N SER A 113 2.60 20.74 6.59
CA SER A 113 2.45 21.13 8.00
C SER A 113 0.97 21.14 8.37
N ILE A 114 0.67 20.91 9.65
CA ILE A 114 -0.70 20.79 10.14
C ILE A 114 -0.92 21.91 11.15
N HIS A 115 -2.01 22.67 11.00
CA HIS A 115 -2.37 23.67 11.99
C HIS A 115 -2.90 23.03 13.27
N GLU A 116 -2.79 23.75 14.39
CA GLU A 116 -3.28 23.27 15.67
C GLU A 116 -4.72 22.72 15.59
N LEU A 117 -4.90 21.53 16.17
CA LEU A 117 -6.20 20.88 16.29
C LEU A 117 -6.83 21.20 17.65
N SER A 118 -8.14 21.37 17.66
CA SER A 118 -8.94 21.68 18.84
C SER A 118 -9.31 20.43 19.64
N GLU A 119 -10.02 20.63 20.75
CA GLU A 119 -10.40 19.56 21.68
C GLU A 119 -11.26 18.45 21.02
N ASP A 120 -12.16 18.82 20.11
CA ASP A 120 -13.08 17.89 19.44
C ASP A 120 -12.54 17.34 18.10
N ASP A 121 -11.35 17.77 17.69
CA ASP A 121 -10.74 17.40 16.41
C ASP A 121 -9.93 16.11 16.53
N ILE A 122 -10.33 15.06 15.81
CA ILE A 122 -9.58 13.78 15.77
C ILE A 122 -9.10 13.51 14.35
N LEU A 123 -7.79 13.64 14.14
CA LEU A 123 -7.13 13.31 12.88
C LEU A 123 -6.34 12.01 13.04
N ILE A 124 -6.56 11.07 12.11
CA ILE A 124 -5.83 9.80 12.05
C ILE A 124 -4.89 9.81 10.85
N ASN A 125 -3.63 9.47 11.10
CA ASN A 125 -2.61 9.25 10.08
C ASN A 125 -2.52 7.76 9.78
N LEU A 126 -2.70 7.37 8.53
CA LEU A 126 -2.52 6.02 8.01
C LEU A 126 -1.37 6.06 7.00
N LEU A 127 -0.27 5.42 7.36
CA LEU A 127 0.94 5.33 6.54
C LEU A 127 0.99 3.95 5.88
N PHE A 128 1.45 3.88 4.63
CA PHE A 128 1.64 2.64 3.89
C PHE A 128 2.74 2.75 2.84
N ARG A 129 3.33 1.62 2.45
CA ARG A 129 4.52 1.61 1.59
C ARG A 129 4.13 1.49 0.12
N ASP A 130 4.99 2.01 -0.77
CA ASP A 130 4.88 1.86 -2.23
C ASP A 130 4.73 0.39 -2.67
N LYS A 131 5.46 -0.53 -2.02
CA LYS A 131 5.41 -1.97 -2.29
C LYS A 131 4.04 -2.61 -2.05
N ASP A 132 3.16 -1.95 -1.29
CA ASP A 132 1.79 -2.42 -1.06
C ASP A 132 0.88 -2.13 -2.27
N ILE A 133 1.31 -1.24 -3.18
CA ILE A 133 0.69 -0.97 -4.48
C ILE A 133 1.41 -1.77 -5.56
N SER A 134 1.09 -3.06 -5.65
CA SER A 134 1.66 -3.94 -6.68
C SER A 134 1.00 -3.75 -8.04
N PHE A 135 1.74 -3.98 -9.13
CA PHE A 135 1.18 -4.12 -10.47
C PHE A 135 0.05 -5.13 -10.56
N ASP A 136 0.12 -6.26 -9.84
CA ASP A 136 -0.97 -7.26 -9.84
C ASP A 136 -2.28 -6.68 -9.30
N PHE A 137 -2.18 -5.80 -8.30
CA PHE A 137 -3.33 -5.11 -7.72
C PHE A 137 -3.92 -4.13 -8.72
N LEU A 138 -3.09 -3.29 -9.34
CA LEU A 138 -3.55 -2.30 -10.33
C LEU A 138 -4.02 -2.93 -11.65
N GLY A 139 -3.35 -3.97 -12.13
CA GLY A 139 -3.69 -4.68 -13.37
C GLY A 139 -5.04 -5.40 -13.29
N SER A 140 -5.51 -5.73 -12.07
CA SER A 140 -6.87 -6.25 -11.86
C SER A 140 -7.96 -5.17 -11.95
N MET A 141 -7.58 -3.89 -12.03
CA MET A 141 -8.50 -2.77 -12.10
C MET A 141 -8.64 -2.29 -13.54
N HIS A 142 -9.80 -2.55 -14.14
CA HIS A 142 -10.20 -1.89 -15.38
C HIS A 142 -10.62 -0.46 -15.05
N SER A 143 -9.70 0.50 -15.07
CA SER A 143 -10.07 1.91 -14.96
C SER A 143 -9.71 2.65 -16.24
N GLU A 144 -10.73 3.18 -16.91
CA GLU A 144 -10.52 4.14 -17.98
C GLU A 144 -10.40 5.54 -17.34
N ASN A 145 -9.24 6.17 -17.53
CA ASN A 145 -8.99 7.61 -17.30
C ASN A 145 -9.20 8.12 -15.86
N SER A 146 -8.79 7.39 -14.82
CA SER A 146 -8.78 7.88 -13.43
C SER A 146 -7.43 8.47 -13.05
N SER A 147 -7.38 9.75 -12.64
CA SER A 147 -6.12 10.36 -12.17
C SER A 147 -5.59 9.74 -10.87
N VAL A 148 -6.48 9.13 -10.07
CA VAL A 148 -6.09 8.42 -8.85
C VAL A 148 -5.44 7.08 -9.20
N PHE A 149 -5.94 6.41 -10.24
CA PHE A 149 -5.29 5.21 -10.75
C PHE A 149 -3.90 5.53 -11.31
N GLU A 150 -3.78 6.58 -12.13
CA GLU A 150 -2.49 7.08 -12.64
C GLU A 150 -1.53 7.43 -11.50
N PHE A 151 -2.04 8.03 -10.42
CA PHE A 151 -1.25 8.31 -9.23
C PHE A 151 -0.61 7.06 -8.64
N PHE A 152 -1.41 6.02 -8.39
CA PHE A 152 -0.91 4.76 -7.85
C PHE A 152 -0.04 3.99 -8.83
N LEU A 153 -0.32 4.10 -10.14
CA LEU A 153 0.49 3.52 -11.19
C LEU A 153 1.89 4.11 -11.19
N ASN A 154 2.01 5.43 -11.13
CA ASN A 154 3.30 6.11 -11.03
C ASN A 154 4.07 5.70 -9.77
N VAL A 155 3.39 5.58 -8.61
CA VAL A 155 4.02 5.07 -7.38
C VAL A 155 4.58 3.66 -7.61
N SER A 156 3.79 2.76 -8.19
CA SER A 156 4.22 1.38 -8.48
C SER A 156 5.41 1.33 -9.45
N LEU A 157 5.44 2.26 -10.40
CA LEU A 157 6.50 2.44 -11.40
C LEU A 157 7.73 3.18 -10.87
N LYS A 158 7.67 3.76 -9.66
CA LYS A 158 8.65 4.72 -9.14
C LYS A 158 8.84 5.94 -10.05
N ASN A 159 7.78 6.31 -10.75
CA ASN A 159 7.71 7.55 -11.52
C ASN A 159 7.24 8.68 -10.63
N GLU A 160 7.65 9.90 -10.97
CA GLU A 160 7.19 11.08 -10.27
C GLU A 160 5.74 11.42 -10.61
N ASN A 161 4.89 11.58 -9.59
CA ASN A 161 3.57 12.14 -9.79
C ASN A 161 3.61 13.67 -9.98
N LYS A 162 2.94 14.15 -11.03
CA LYS A 162 2.67 15.58 -11.22
C LYS A 162 1.77 16.14 -10.12
N ARG A 163 0.75 15.37 -9.73
CA ARG A 163 -0.15 15.73 -8.64
C ARG A 163 0.27 14.95 -7.40
N LYS A 164 0.76 15.67 -6.40
CA LYS A 164 1.35 15.07 -5.19
C LYS A 164 0.33 14.71 -4.12
N TYR A 165 -0.92 15.20 -4.20
CA TYR A 165 -1.96 14.86 -3.24
C TYR A 165 -3.37 14.91 -3.84
N PHE A 166 -4.31 14.26 -3.17
CA PHE A 166 -5.73 14.27 -3.46
C PHE A 166 -6.55 14.49 -2.19
N ILE A 167 -7.64 15.25 -2.31
CA ILE A 167 -8.64 15.39 -1.25
C ILE A 167 -9.89 14.66 -1.73
N PHE A 168 -10.41 13.81 -0.87
CA PHE A 168 -11.63 13.05 -1.09
C PHE A 168 -12.65 13.46 -0.02
N PRO A 169 -13.76 14.11 -0.40
CA PRO A 169 -14.79 14.48 0.55
C PRO A 169 -15.44 13.23 1.19
N HIS A 170 -16.16 13.45 2.28
CA HIS A 170 -16.87 12.38 2.98
C HIS A 170 -17.65 11.47 2.04
N ASN A 171 -17.34 10.17 2.12
CA ASN A 171 -18.06 9.13 1.43
C ASN A 171 -18.26 7.95 2.40
N ARG A 172 -19.52 7.60 2.63
CA ARG A 172 -19.94 6.59 3.62
C ARG A 172 -19.19 5.26 3.48
N ASP A 173 -18.95 4.80 2.26
CA ASP A 173 -18.29 3.51 2.02
C ASP A 173 -16.80 3.54 2.32
N ILE A 174 -16.15 4.66 2.02
CA ILE A 174 -14.73 4.92 2.29
C ILE A 174 -14.53 5.10 3.80
N THR A 175 -15.32 5.97 4.44
CA THR A 175 -15.36 6.16 5.90
C THR A 175 -15.58 4.84 6.63
N LYS A 176 -16.55 4.02 6.21
CA LYS A 176 -16.77 2.69 6.83
C LYS A 176 -15.53 1.79 6.76
N THR A 177 -14.78 1.84 5.66
CA THR A 177 -13.55 1.04 5.54
C THR A 177 -12.41 1.64 6.36
N MET A 178 -12.29 2.96 6.46
CA MET A 178 -11.36 3.60 7.40
C MET A 178 -11.65 3.18 8.84
N ASP A 179 -12.91 3.21 9.27
CA ASP A 179 -13.32 2.78 10.61
C ASP A 179 -12.92 1.31 10.87
N GLN A 180 -13.12 0.42 9.89
CA GLN A 180 -12.71 -0.99 10.00
C GLN A 180 -11.19 -1.15 10.14
N ILE A 181 -10.41 -0.33 9.45
CA ILE A 181 -8.95 -0.33 9.56
C ILE A 181 -8.52 0.15 10.95
N ILE A 182 -9.11 1.23 11.45
CA ILE A 182 -8.84 1.79 12.77
C ILE A 182 -9.18 0.75 13.86
N ASP A 183 -10.37 0.15 13.79
CA ASP A 183 -10.81 -0.85 14.76
C ASP A 183 -9.86 -2.04 14.81
N GLU A 184 -9.48 -2.57 13.65
CA GLU A 184 -8.59 -3.72 13.57
C GLU A 184 -7.18 -3.40 14.12
N TYR A 185 -6.69 -2.17 13.87
CA TYR A 185 -5.38 -1.72 14.34
C TYR A 185 -5.34 -1.55 15.86
N TYR A 186 -6.31 -0.85 16.45
CA TYR A 186 -6.30 -0.55 17.88
C TYR A 186 -6.74 -1.72 18.75
N LEU A 187 -7.63 -2.60 18.27
CA LEU A 187 -8.04 -3.78 19.02
C LEU A 187 -7.01 -4.92 19.00
N GLN A 188 -6.03 -4.85 18.10
CA GLN A 188 -4.94 -5.84 17.97
C GLN A 188 -5.42 -7.30 17.98
N ARG A 189 -6.51 -7.56 17.25
CA ARG A 189 -7.10 -8.90 17.19
C ARG A 189 -6.16 -9.89 16.49
N PRO A 190 -6.34 -11.21 16.70
CA PRO A 190 -5.63 -12.20 15.92
C PRO A 190 -5.79 -11.94 14.42
N TYR A 191 -4.66 -11.94 13.70
CA TYR A 191 -4.61 -11.68 12.26
C TYR A 191 -4.93 -10.23 11.82
N ALA A 192 -4.81 -9.24 12.73
CA ALA A 192 -5.04 -7.83 12.39
C ALA A 192 -4.26 -7.36 11.16
N TYR A 193 -2.96 -7.63 11.07
CA TYR A 193 -2.14 -7.16 9.95
C TYR A 193 -2.59 -7.62 8.56
N PRO A 194 -2.80 -8.92 8.28
CA PRO A 194 -3.32 -9.35 6.97
C PRO A 194 -4.75 -8.83 6.70
N ILE A 195 -5.57 -8.64 7.73
CA ILE A 195 -6.91 -8.06 7.61
C ILE A 195 -6.82 -6.59 7.21
N ILE A 196 -5.99 -5.79 7.89
CA ILE A 196 -5.78 -4.38 7.56
C ILE A 196 -5.22 -4.22 6.15
N ASN A 197 -4.26 -5.07 5.74
CA ASN A 197 -3.77 -5.04 4.36
C ASN A 197 -4.86 -5.33 3.32
N SER A 198 -5.82 -6.19 3.66
CA SER A 198 -6.97 -6.47 2.80
C SER A 198 -7.93 -5.28 2.77
N TYR A 199 -8.19 -4.66 3.92
CA TYR A 199 -8.99 -3.43 3.98
C TYR A 199 -8.33 -2.25 3.27
N LEU A 200 -7.01 -2.10 3.32
CA LEU A 200 -6.29 -1.09 2.55
C LEU A 200 -6.56 -1.26 1.05
N LYS A 201 -6.45 -2.48 0.52
CA LYS A 201 -6.78 -2.76 -0.89
C LYS A 201 -8.24 -2.41 -1.22
N ILE A 202 -9.16 -2.72 -0.31
CA ILE A 202 -10.58 -2.34 -0.45
C ILE A 202 -10.74 -0.81 -0.44
N LEU A 203 -10.06 -0.10 0.46
CA LEU A 203 -10.06 1.35 0.58
C LEU A 203 -9.59 2.00 -0.72
N LEU A 204 -8.40 1.63 -1.20
CA LEU A 204 -7.84 2.17 -2.44
C LEU A 204 -8.76 1.88 -3.64
N SER A 205 -9.32 0.67 -3.72
CA SER A 205 -10.30 0.31 -4.77
C SER A 205 -11.57 1.17 -4.71
N LYS A 206 -12.07 1.47 -3.50
CA LYS A 206 -13.24 2.34 -3.30
C LYS A 206 -12.94 3.80 -3.65
N ILE A 207 -11.77 4.31 -3.28
CA ILE A 207 -11.33 5.65 -3.68
C ILE A 207 -11.31 5.75 -5.21
N MET A 208 -10.67 4.81 -5.90
CA MET A 208 -10.61 4.79 -7.37
C MET A 208 -12.00 4.65 -8.02
N ARG A 209 -12.92 3.90 -7.39
CA ARG A 209 -14.30 3.74 -7.85
C ARG A 209 -15.12 5.02 -7.73
N TYR A 210 -15.04 5.71 -6.59
CA TYR A 210 -15.91 6.86 -6.29
C TYR A 210 -15.32 8.19 -6.75
N TYR A 211 -14.02 8.24 -7.02
CA TYR A 211 -13.33 9.40 -7.54
C TYR A 211 -12.58 9.09 -8.83
N PRO A 212 -13.30 8.69 -9.91
CA PRO A 212 -12.73 8.63 -11.25
C PRO A 212 -12.55 10.07 -11.75
N LEU A 213 -11.55 10.76 -11.21
CA LEU A 213 -11.20 12.11 -11.61
C LEU A 213 -10.71 12.03 -13.06
N PRO A 214 -11.46 12.59 -14.04
CA PRO A 214 -11.13 12.42 -15.45
C PRO A 214 -9.78 13.03 -15.77
N THR A 215 -8.92 12.29 -16.46
CA THR A 215 -7.68 12.86 -16.99
C THR A 215 -7.94 13.49 -18.35
N ASN A 216 -7.67 14.80 -18.50
CA ASN A 216 -7.62 15.47 -19.81
C ASN A 216 -6.33 15.15 -20.60
N GLN A 217 -5.46 14.28 -20.08
CA GLN A 217 -4.16 13.98 -20.69
C GLN A 217 -4.24 12.71 -21.54
N ILE A 218 -4.10 12.90 -22.87
CA ILE A 218 -3.89 11.86 -23.90
C ILE A 218 -2.47 11.24 -23.80
N LYS A 219 -1.89 11.14 -22.60
CA LYS A 219 -0.53 10.62 -22.37
C LYS A 219 -0.62 9.77 -21.11
N ASP A 220 -0.80 8.45 -21.20
CA ASP A 220 0.31 7.57 -21.58
C ASP A 220 -0.20 6.23 -22.15
N TYR A 221 -0.45 6.18 -23.47
CA TYR A 221 -0.84 4.94 -24.18
C TYR A 221 0.10 3.76 -23.87
N ARG A 222 1.39 4.04 -23.65
CA ARG A 222 2.41 3.07 -23.25
C ARG A 222 2.13 2.43 -21.88
N GLN A 223 1.72 3.21 -20.89
CA GLN A 223 1.40 2.68 -19.56
C GLN A 223 0.13 1.84 -19.59
N LYS A 224 -0.90 2.29 -20.33
CA LYS A 224 -2.13 1.49 -20.54
C LYS A 224 -1.83 0.16 -21.24
N ILE A 225 -0.96 0.17 -22.26
CA ILE A 225 -0.49 -1.05 -22.90
C ILE A 225 0.24 -1.96 -21.91
N ILE A 226 1.13 -1.41 -21.07
CA ILE A 226 1.86 -2.21 -20.09
C ILE A 226 0.93 -2.85 -19.06
N LEU A 227 -0.11 -2.14 -18.61
CA LEU A 227 -1.11 -2.72 -17.72
C LEU A 227 -1.85 -3.89 -18.37
N ASN A 228 -2.28 -3.73 -19.61
CA ASN A 228 -2.93 -4.82 -20.35
C ASN A 228 -1.97 -6.01 -20.57
N ILE A 229 -0.68 -5.74 -20.81
CA ILE A 229 0.35 -6.78 -20.92
C ILE A 229 0.53 -7.52 -19.61
N ILE A 230 0.60 -6.82 -18.48
CA ILE A 230 0.72 -7.42 -17.15
C ILE A 230 -0.53 -8.26 -16.84
N GLU A 231 -1.71 -7.76 -17.18
CA GLU A 231 -2.96 -8.50 -17.05
C GLU A 231 -2.96 -9.77 -17.91
N ASP A 232 -2.52 -9.71 -19.16
CA ASP A 232 -2.39 -10.86 -20.04
C ASP A 232 -1.40 -11.89 -19.50
N ILE A 233 -0.27 -11.42 -18.95
CA ILE A 233 0.68 -12.27 -18.25
C ILE A 233 -0.02 -12.94 -17.07
N SER A 234 -0.80 -12.21 -16.28
CA SER A 234 -1.49 -12.77 -15.10
C SER A 234 -2.56 -13.80 -15.43
N LYS A 235 -3.29 -13.61 -16.53
CA LYS A 235 -4.35 -14.53 -16.95
C LYS A 235 -3.80 -15.79 -17.64
N ASN A 236 -2.66 -15.65 -18.33
CA ASN A 236 -2.13 -16.70 -19.20
C ASN A 236 -0.68 -17.09 -18.87
N TYR A 237 -0.24 -16.89 -17.61
CA TYR A 237 1.18 -17.00 -17.23
C TYR A 237 1.82 -18.36 -17.55
N ILE A 238 1.03 -19.43 -17.72
CA ILE A 238 1.54 -20.79 -17.99
C ILE A 238 2.14 -20.88 -19.40
N ASP A 239 1.46 -20.34 -20.40
CA ASP A 239 1.82 -20.58 -21.81
C ASP A 239 2.18 -19.31 -22.58
N ILE A 240 1.72 -18.14 -22.12
CA ILE A 240 1.94 -16.88 -22.84
C ILE A 240 3.43 -16.64 -23.09
N THR A 241 3.76 -16.20 -24.30
CA THR A 241 5.11 -15.84 -24.72
C THR A 241 5.21 -14.37 -25.10
N LEU A 242 6.44 -13.83 -25.17
CA LEU A 242 6.67 -12.48 -25.67
C LEU A 242 6.22 -12.31 -27.14
N PRO A 243 6.48 -13.27 -28.05
CA PRO A 243 5.89 -13.26 -29.39
C PRO A 243 4.37 -13.14 -29.41
N ASP A 244 3.65 -13.85 -28.54
CA ASP A 244 2.18 -13.80 -28.48
C ASP A 244 1.69 -12.40 -28.13
N LEU A 245 2.32 -11.78 -27.13
CA LEU A 245 2.03 -10.40 -26.74
C LEU A 245 2.41 -9.41 -27.86
N ALA A 246 3.60 -9.56 -28.44
CA ALA A 246 4.08 -8.69 -29.51
C ALA A 246 3.09 -8.69 -30.70
N LYS A 247 2.63 -9.88 -31.09
CA LYS A 247 1.59 -10.06 -32.10
C LYS A 247 0.25 -9.45 -31.68
N LYS A 248 -0.20 -9.68 -30.44
CA LYS A 248 -1.48 -9.16 -29.92
C LYS A 248 -1.53 -7.63 -29.94
N TYR A 249 -0.43 -6.97 -29.59
CA TYR A 249 -0.34 -5.52 -29.49
C TYR A 249 0.22 -4.83 -30.75
N GLY A 250 0.55 -5.59 -31.79
CA GLY A 250 1.07 -5.04 -33.05
C GLY A 250 2.48 -4.45 -32.95
N TYR A 251 3.31 -4.96 -32.04
CA TYR A 251 4.68 -4.51 -31.82
C TYR A 251 5.71 -5.55 -32.24
N SER A 252 6.95 -5.11 -32.49
CA SER A 252 8.08 -6.04 -32.56
C SER A 252 8.43 -6.56 -31.16
N GLU A 253 8.93 -7.79 -31.06
CA GLU A 253 9.37 -8.36 -29.79
C GLU A 253 10.44 -7.51 -29.09
N ASN A 254 11.38 -6.95 -29.86
CA ASN A 254 12.43 -6.07 -29.34
C ASN A 254 11.87 -4.77 -28.74
N TYR A 255 10.89 -4.16 -29.42
CA TYR A 255 10.22 -2.98 -28.90
C TYR A 255 9.44 -3.32 -27.64
N LEU A 256 8.66 -4.40 -27.66
CA LEU A 256 7.84 -4.81 -26.53
C LEU A 256 8.69 -5.19 -25.31
N SER A 257 9.79 -5.91 -25.50
CA SER A 257 10.73 -6.24 -24.44
C SER A 257 11.36 -4.99 -23.82
N SER A 258 11.77 -4.03 -24.67
CA SER A 258 12.33 -2.76 -24.23
C SER A 258 11.30 -1.96 -23.44
N LEU A 259 10.06 -1.88 -23.94
CA LEU A 259 8.96 -1.17 -23.29
C LEU A 259 8.64 -1.77 -21.92
N ILE A 260 8.52 -3.10 -21.83
CA ILE A 260 8.28 -3.80 -20.56
C ILE A 260 9.40 -3.50 -19.56
N LYS A 261 10.66 -3.53 -20.02
CA LYS A 261 11.82 -3.27 -19.16
C LYS A 261 11.92 -1.81 -18.72
N GLU A 262 11.68 -0.87 -19.63
CA GLU A 262 11.68 0.57 -19.36
C GLU A 262 10.64 0.92 -18.30
N VAL A 263 9.42 0.40 -18.46
CA VAL A 263 8.30 0.74 -17.60
C VAL A 263 8.36 -0.04 -16.28
N THR A 264 8.53 -1.36 -16.31
CA THR A 264 8.41 -2.19 -15.09
C THR A 264 9.73 -2.44 -14.36
N GLY A 265 10.86 -2.04 -14.95
CA GLY A 265 12.21 -2.42 -14.48
C GLY A 265 12.57 -3.90 -14.67
N LYS A 266 11.64 -4.72 -15.19
CA LYS A 266 11.79 -6.17 -15.35
C LYS A 266 11.52 -6.55 -16.80
N ASN A 267 12.11 -7.65 -17.27
CA ASN A 267 11.75 -8.21 -18.56
C ASN A 267 10.53 -9.14 -18.45
N PHE A 268 9.94 -9.47 -19.61
CA PHE A 268 8.80 -10.38 -19.71
C PHE A 268 9.00 -11.71 -18.96
N VAL A 269 10.17 -12.35 -19.11
CA VAL A 269 10.45 -13.65 -18.48
C VAL A 269 10.48 -13.52 -16.96
N GLN A 270 11.02 -12.43 -16.44
CA GLN A 270 11.03 -12.13 -15.01
C GLN A 270 9.60 -11.92 -14.49
N LEU A 271 8.81 -11.06 -15.12
CA LEU A 271 7.40 -10.82 -14.72
C LEU A 271 6.59 -12.11 -14.70
N ARG A 272 6.65 -12.90 -15.77
CA ARG A 272 5.97 -14.19 -15.87
C ARG A 272 6.47 -15.17 -14.80
N THR A 273 7.79 -15.23 -14.57
CA THR A 273 8.37 -16.10 -13.53
C THR A 273 7.88 -15.71 -12.14
N GLN A 274 7.84 -14.43 -11.82
CA GLN A 274 7.38 -13.96 -10.51
C GLN A 274 5.92 -14.33 -10.25
N HIS A 275 5.05 -14.17 -11.25
CA HIS A 275 3.67 -14.61 -11.12
C HIS A 275 3.56 -16.14 -10.89
N ARG A 276 4.32 -16.95 -11.63
CA ARG A 276 4.35 -18.42 -11.44
C ARG A 276 4.78 -18.80 -10.03
N LEU A 277 5.80 -18.14 -9.48
CA LEU A 277 6.29 -18.40 -8.13
C LEU A 277 5.28 -17.97 -7.06
N LYS A 278 4.54 -16.87 -7.29
CA LYS A 278 3.45 -16.41 -6.42
C LYS A 278 2.33 -17.44 -6.33
N GLU A 279 1.88 -17.97 -7.47
CA GLU A 279 0.89 -19.05 -7.52
C GLU A 279 1.42 -20.33 -6.89
N ALA A 280 2.69 -20.68 -7.11
CA ALA A 280 3.30 -21.84 -6.47
C ALA A 280 3.31 -21.71 -4.95
N ARG A 281 3.65 -20.52 -4.43
CA ARG A 281 3.62 -20.24 -2.99
C ARG A 281 2.21 -20.33 -2.42
N TYR A 282 1.19 -19.92 -3.18
CA TYR A 282 -0.20 -20.11 -2.80
C TYR A 282 -0.54 -21.61 -2.71
N LEU A 283 -0.30 -22.39 -3.76
CA LEU A 283 -0.55 -23.83 -3.79
C LEU A 283 0.20 -24.60 -2.69
N LEU A 284 1.43 -24.17 -2.35
CA LEU A 284 2.23 -24.72 -1.25
C LEU A 284 1.63 -24.47 0.14
N LYS A 285 0.67 -23.54 0.26
CA LYS A 285 -0.04 -23.24 1.50
C LYS A 285 -1.45 -23.81 1.52
N SER A 286 -2.11 -23.90 0.36
CA SER A 286 -3.55 -24.21 0.25
C SER A 286 -3.90 -25.63 -0.18
N THR A 287 -2.93 -26.40 -0.70
CA THR A 287 -3.18 -27.77 -1.23
C THR A 287 -2.26 -28.79 -0.59
N ASP A 288 -2.42 -30.09 -0.87
CA ASP A 288 -1.43 -31.14 -0.53
C ASP A 288 -0.64 -31.66 -1.74
N PHE A 289 -0.74 -30.98 -2.89
CA PHE A 289 -0.04 -31.41 -4.10
C PHE A 289 1.46 -31.55 -3.88
N PRO A 290 2.09 -32.63 -4.39
CA PRO A 290 3.55 -32.77 -4.41
C PRO A 290 4.22 -31.53 -5.03
N ILE A 291 5.37 -31.14 -4.50
CA ILE A 291 6.10 -29.95 -5.00
C ILE A 291 6.43 -30.10 -6.50
N SER A 292 6.68 -31.32 -6.97
CA SER A 292 6.87 -31.62 -8.40
C SER A 292 5.63 -31.32 -9.24
N GLU A 293 4.45 -31.65 -8.73
CA GLU A 293 3.18 -31.36 -9.41
C GLU A 293 2.90 -29.86 -9.40
N ILE A 294 3.11 -29.17 -8.28
CA ILE A 294 2.99 -27.70 -8.20
C ILE A 294 3.90 -27.03 -9.23
N SER A 295 5.15 -27.48 -9.33
CA SER A 295 6.12 -26.99 -10.32
C SER A 295 5.57 -27.07 -11.74
N GLN A 296 4.90 -28.18 -12.09
CA GLN A 296 4.27 -28.39 -13.39
C GLN A 296 3.02 -27.53 -13.57
N LEU A 297 2.14 -27.46 -12.56
CA LEU A 297 0.90 -26.68 -12.58
C LEU A 297 1.16 -25.19 -12.80
N VAL A 298 2.25 -24.66 -12.27
CA VAL A 298 2.62 -23.25 -12.49
C VAL A 298 3.47 -23.05 -13.76
N GLY A 299 3.69 -24.08 -14.56
CA GLY A 299 4.44 -24.00 -15.81
C GLY A 299 5.96 -23.86 -15.64
N ILE A 300 6.55 -24.31 -14.53
CA ILE A 300 8.01 -24.41 -14.35
C ILE A 300 8.39 -25.89 -14.29
N ASN A 301 8.48 -26.53 -15.46
CA ASN A 301 8.65 -27.98 -15.55
C ASN A 301 10.01 -28.50 -15.03
N ASN A 302 11.05 -27.67 -15.10
CA ASN A 302 12.36 -28.04 -14.58
C ASN A 302 12.42 -27.84 -13.06
N LYS A 303 12.44 -28.95 -12.32
CA LYS A 303 12.50 -28.97 -10.85
C LYS A 303 13.68 -28.16 -10.28
N ASN A 304 14.89 -28.34 -10.80
CA ASN A 304 16.06 -27.60 -10.30
C ASN A 304 15.90 -26.09 -10.50
N SER A 305 15.37 -25.68 -11.66
CA SER A 305 15.06 -24.29 -11.95
C SER A 305 13.99 -23.73 -11.00
N PHE A 306 12.93 -24.50 -10.74
CA PHE A 306 11.88 -24.10 -9.81
C PHE A 306 12.42 -23.84 -8.40
N TYR A 307 13.17 -24.80 -7.83
CA TYR A 307 13.73 -24.65 -6.49
C TYR A 307 14.69 -23.46 -6.39
N LYS A 308 15.57 -23.29 -7.39
CA LYS A 308 16.50 -22.16 -7.45
C LYS A 308 15.75 -20.82 -7.48
N LYS A 309 14.84 -20.65 -8.43
CA LYS A 309 14.06 -19.42 -8.60
C LYS A 309 13.19 -19.11 -7.39
N PHE A 310 12.57 -20.13 -6.78
CA PHE A 310 11.75 -19.97 -5.58
C PHE A 310 12.59 -19.50 -4.39
N LYS A 311 13.79 -20.07 -4.19
CA LYS A 311 14.73 -19.67 -3.14
C LYS A 311 15.25 -18.25 -3.38
N GLU A 312 15.55 -17.89 -4.62
CA GLU A 312 15.97 -16.54 -4.99
C GLU A 312 14.88 -15.49 -4.69
N GLU A 313 13.62 -15.79 -5.00
CA GLU A 313 12.49 -14.86 -4.79
C GLU A 313 12.07 -14.75 -3.31
N TYR A 314 12.04 -15.86 -2.57
CA TYR A 314 11.47 -15.90 -1.21
C TYR A 314 12.46 -16.14 -0.08
N GLY A 315 13.76 -16.32 -0.38
CA GLY A 315 14.81 -16.60 0.60
C GLY A 315 14.71 -17.97 1.29
N CYS A 316 13.74 -18.81 0.91
CA CYS A 316 13.47 -20.10 1.52
C CYS A 316 13.08 -21.15 0.46
N LEU A 317 13.18 -22.43 0.80
CA LEU A 317 12.82 -23.53 -0.08
C LEU A 317 11.30 -23.78 -0.10
N PRO A 318 10.74 -24.29 -1.21
CA PRO A 318 9.34 -24.69 -1.30
C PRO A 318 8.88 -25.63 -0.16
N SER A 319 9.75 -26.57 0.23
CA SER A 319 9.51 -27.52 1.33
C SER A 319 9.40 -26.84 2.70
N GLU A 320 10.13 -25.76 2.93
CA GLU A 320 10.09 -25.01 4.19
C GLU A 320 8.75 -24.26 4.33
N VAL A 321 8.24 -23.71 3.23
CA VAL A 321 6.91 -23.09 3.18
C VAL A 321 5.80 -24.13 3.43
N ARG A 322 5.93 -25.33 2.86
CA ARG A 322 4.98 -26.44 3.10
C ARG A 322 4.96 -26.84 4.57
N ASN A 323 6.14 -27.07 5.16
CA ASN A 323 6.27 -27.57 6.53
C ASN A 323 5.84 -26.54 7.58
N SER A 324 6.00 -25.25 7.30
CA SER A 324 5.48 -24.18 8.18
C SER A 324 3.95 -24.08 8.12
N SER A 325 3.35 -24.36 6.96
CA SER A 325 1.89 -24.36 6.80
C SER A 325 1.23 -25.57 7.46
N LYS A 326 1.79 -26.78 7.28
CA LYS A 326 1.28 -28.01 7.95
C LYS A 326 1.31 -27.89 9.47
N ARG A 327 2.45 -27.45 10.03
CA ARG A 327 2.57 -27.22 11.48
C ARG A 327 1.51 -26.26 12.02
N LYS A 328 1.17 -25.19 11.29
CA LYS A 328 0.08 -24.27 11.69
C LYS A 328 -1.30 -24.93 11.67
N ASN A 329 -1.59 -25.76 10.65
CA ASN A 329 -2.85 -26.48 10.56
C ASN A 329 -2.97 -27.57 11.64
N ASP A 330 -1.89 -28.28 11.95
CA ASP A 330 -1.84 -29.32 12.99
C ASP A 330 -1.98 -28.72 14.40
N LEU A 331 -1.41 -27.54 14.65
CA LEU A 331 -1.60 -26.80 15.90
C LEU A 331 -3.07 -26.33 16.04
N GLN A 332 -3.69 -25.86 14.96
CA GLN A 332 -5.09 -25.43 14.98
C GLN A 332 -6.09 -26.59 15.11
N SER A 333 -5.80 -27.77 14.54
CA SER A 333 -6.64 -28.96 14.70
C SER A 333 -6.52 -29.54 16.11
N SER A 334 -5.33 -29.55 16.70
CA SER A 334 -5.09 -30.01 18.07
C SER A 334 -5.77 -29.12 19.11
N LEU A 335 -5.83 -27.80 18.89
CA LEU A 335 -6.56 -26.85 19.76
C LEU A 335 -8.09 -27.02 19.69
N LYS A 336 -8.64 -27.45 18.55
CA LYS A 336 -10.08 -27.72 18.39
C LYS A 336 -10.54 -29.05 18.99
N GLY A 337 -9.61 -29.99 19.26
CA GLY A 337 -9.91 -31.25 19.94
C GLY A 337 -9.86 -31.18 21.47
N LEU A 338 -9.50 -30.01 22.02
CA LEU A 338 -9.36 -29.75 23.46
C LEU A 338 -10.46 -28.84 24.04
N ILE A 339 -11.45 -28.46 23.22
CA ILE A 339 -12.69 -27.77 23.60
C ILE A 339 -13.84 -28.71 23.24
#